data_AF-A0A2M8KXQ9-F1
#
_entry.id   AF-A0A2M8KXQ9-F1
#
_cell.length_a   1.000
_cell.length_b   1.000
_cell.length_c   1.000
_cell.angle_alpha   90.00
_cell.angle_beta   90.00
_cell.angle_gamma   90.00
#
_symmetry.space_group_name_H-M   'P 1'
#
loop_
_entity.id
_entity.type
_entity.pdbx_description
1 polymer ?
#
loop_
_entity_poly.entity_id
_entity_poly.type
_entity_poly.pdbx_seq_one_letter_code
_entity_poly.pdbx_strand_id
1 'polypeptide(L)'
;MYRVLQRGGMALVVVSLAFSAHAQKVILPDPGLTPESPFYFLDLWEEKVRFLFSPRDSVRLEHRQRSTEERLAEADMLAGTSIVGVRRALEHFEKEIVQFYAQAERLGISSHDQMLERANGYLSVLDGISEHTPPEEKEFIELTKIFLIDTQIDSLRLFARSGSVERTFEIIAANIENRFERIKDVAIDEENNNEAFKEYDRYIQFSIVLLETYDSERVGTERTRTYLERITGSHERVLTDFILPRITHTAIDNYEIALNAVRKLHGRIPIVVPRNFVSHTESPFSDDNTSSIDNNDKSFPPLPLPPAPPASFE
;
A
#
# COMPACT_ATOMS: atom_id res chain seq x y z
N MET A 1 -42.86 -8.32 53.00
CA MET A 1 -41.72 -9.17 52.63
C MET A 1 -41.56 -9.07 51.11
N TYR A 2 -40.83 -8.06 50.61
CA TYR A 2 -40.59 -7.86 49.17
C TYR A 2 -39.07 -7.83 48.94
N ARG A 3 -38.54 -8.86 48.28
CA ARG A 3 -37.15 -8.90 47.79
C ARG A 3 -37.12 -8.30 46.39
N VAL A 4 -36.52 -7.12 46.28
CA VAL A 4 -36.21 -6.48 45.00
C VAL A 4 -34.97 -7.17 44.42
N LEU A 5 -35.14 -7.85 43.29
CA LEU A 5 -34.06 -8.45 42.50
C LEU A 5 -33.35 -7.35 41.73
N GLN A 6 -32.21 -6.90 42.26
CA GLN A 6 -31.33 -5.96 41.60
C GLN A 6 -30.51 -6.72 40.54
N ARG A 7 -31.03 -6.75 39.31
CA ARG A 7 -30.27 -7.22 38.13
C ARG A 7 -29.17 -6.20 37.83
N GLY A 8 -27.94 -6.52 38.23
CA GLY A 8 -26.75 -5.77 37.83
C GLY A 8 -26.52 -5.90 36.33
N GLY A 9 -26.88 -4.87 35.57
CA GLY A 9 -26.44 -4.74 34.18
C GLY A 9 -24.96 -4.41 34.16
N MET A 10 -24.12 -5.35 33.70
CA MET A 10 -22.75 -5.06 33.31
C MET A 10 -22.80 -4.13 32.09
N ALA A 11 -22.51 -2.85 32.30
CA ALA A 11 -22.21 -1.93 31.22
C ALA A 11 -20.84 -2.29 30.65
N LEU A 12 -20.83 -2.98 29.50
CA LEU A 12 -19.64 -3.21 28.70
C LEU A 12 -19.22 -1.86 28.10
N VAL A 13 -18.31 -1.16 28.76
CA VAL A 13 -17.67 0.04 28.21
C VAL A 13 -16.62 -0.42 27.20
N VAL A 14 -17.01 -0.48 25.92
CA VAL A 14 -16.07 -0.63 24.81
C VAL A 14 -15.34 0.70 24.68
N VAL A 15 -14.19 0.81 25.35
CA VAL A 15 -13.25 1.91 25.11
C VAL A 15 -12.62 1.66 23.74
N SER A 16 -13.24 2.20 22.69
CA SER A 16 -12.61 2.31 21.38
C SER A 16 -11.46 3.30 21.52
N LEU A 17 -10.26 2.77 21.79
CA LEU A 17 -9.01 3.51 21.59
C LEU A 17 -8.89 3.78 20.10
N ALA A 18 -9.39 4.95 19.68
CA ALA A 18 -9.08 5.50 18.37
C ALA A 18 -7.60 5.85 18.38
N PHE A 19 -6.77 4.88 18.02
CA PHE A 19 -5.43 5.17 17.53
C PHE A 19 -5.63 5.93 16.24
N SER A 20 -5.68 7.26 16.31
CA SER A 20 -5.49 8.09 15.14
C SER A 20 -4.05 7.87 14.70
N ALA A 21 -3.83 6.82 13.91
CA ALA A 21 -2.64 6.66 13.11
C ALA A 21 -2.65 7.84 12.15
N HIS A 22 -2.01 8.94 12.56
CA HIS A 22 -1.71 10.02 11.65
C HIS A 22 -0.70 9.46 10.66
N ALA A 23 -1.20 8.93 9.54
CA ALA A 23 -0.37 8.70 8.36
C ALA A 23 0.41 9.99 8.12
N GLN A 24 1.72 9.95 8.32
CA GLN A 24 2.55 11.12 8.10
C GLN A 24 2.43 11.43 6.62
N LYS A 25 1.67 12.49 6.31
CA LYS A 25 1.55 12.96 4.94
C LYS A 25 2.96 13.34 4.48
N VAL A 26 3.51 12.57 3.55
CA VAL A 26 4.82 12.87 2.97
C VAL A 26 4.66 14.20 2.25
N ILE A 27 5.48 15.16 2.65
CA ILE A 27 5.57 16.45 1.97
C ILE A 27 6.51 16.23 0.80
N LEU A 28 5.95 16.13 -0.40
CA LEU A 28 6.72 16.00 -1.61
C LEU A 28 7.50 17.29 -1.89
N PRO A 29 8.72 17.20 -2.43
CA PRO A 29 9.46 18.35 -2.91
C PRO A 29 8.79 18.95 -4.15
N ASP A 30 9.34 20.07 -4.63
CA ASP A 30 9.01 20.60 -5.96
C ASP A 30 9.37 19.54 -7.03
N PRO A 31 8.46 19.20 -7.97
CA PRO A 31 8.72 18.22 -9.04
C PRO A 31 9.81 18.63 -10.04
N GLY A 32 10.29 19.88 -10.02
CA GLY A 32 11.41 20.28 -10.87
C GLY A 32 11.09 20.16 -12.38
N LEU A 33 12.00 19.55 -13.15
CA LEU A 33 11.77 19.27 -14.57
C LEU A 33 11.06 17.93 -14.73
N THR A 34 9.93 17.91 -15.44
CA THR A 34 9.21 16.65 -15.70
C THR A 34 9.73 15.88 -16.91
N PRO A 35 9.36 14.59 -17.04
CA PRO A 35 9.68 13.77 -18.21
C PRO A 35 9.14 14.29 -19.56
N GLU A 36 8.23 15.27 -19.55
CA GLU A 36 7.72 15.93 -20.76
C GLU A 36 8.63 17.08 -21.24
N SER A 37 9.54 17.55 -20.39
CA SER A 37 10.50 18.59 -20.76
C SER A 37 11.58 18.01 -21.68
N PRO A 38 11.94 18.68 -22.80
CA PRO A 38 13.03 18.25 -23.66
C PRO A 38 14.41 18.30 -22.97
N PHE A 39 14.50 19.00 -21.83
CA PHE A 39 15.72 19.13 -21.03
C PHE A 39 15.74 18.22 -19.80
N TYR A 40 14.76 17.31 -19.64
CA TYR A 40 14.70 16.37 -18.51
C TYR A 40 15.98 15.52 -18.35
N PHE A 41 16.65 15.20 -19.46
CA PHE A 41 17.91 14.46 -19.41
C PHE A 41 19.04 15.20 -18.67
N LEU A 42 19.00 16.54 -18.63
CA LEU A 42 19.97 17.34 -17.89
C LEU A 42 19.76 17.22 -16.38
N ASP A 43 18.49 17.15 -15.94
CA ASP A 43 18.14 16.91 -14.54
C ASP A 43 18.68 15.55 -14.07
N LEU A 44 18.34 14.48 -14.80
CA LEU A 44 18.85 13.13 -14.53
C LEU A 44 20.39 13.05 -14.56
N TRP A 45 21.04 13.85 -15.40
CA TRP A 45 22.50 13.89 -15.47
C TRP A 45 23.09 14.63 -14.26
N GLU A 46 22.53 15.76 -13.87
CA GLU A 46 22.96 16.53 -12.71
C GLU A 46 22.85 15.68 -11.43
N GLU A 47 21.73 14.97 -11.24
CA GLU A 47 21.54 14.06 -10.11
C GLU A 47 22.62 12.98 -10.04
N LYS A 48 22.91 12.32 -11.17
CA LYS A 48 23.95 11.28 -11.24
C LYS A 48 25.32 11.83 -10.90
N VAL A 49 25.66 13.01 -11.41
CA VAL A 49 26.91 13.70 -11.09
C VAL A 49 26.96 14.02 -9.60
N ARG A 50 25.91 14.62 -9.04
CA ARG A 50 25.81 14.95 -7.61
C ARG A 50 25.97 13.71 -6.73
N PHE A 51 25.36 12.59 -7.11
CA PHE A 51 25.48 11.31 -6.40
C PHE A 51 26.91 10.77 -6.43
N LEU A 52 27.59 10.79 -7.59
CA LEU A 52 28.98 10.31 -7.71
C LEU A 52 29.95 11.12 -6.84
N PHE A 53 29.73 12.42 -6.69
CA PHE A 53 30.56 13.30 -5.87
C PHE A 53 30.14 13.38 -4.40
N SER A 54 29.11 12.64 -3.97
CA SER A 54 28.69 12.60 -2.57
C SER A 54 29.62 11.69 -1.74
N PRO A 55 30.38 12.23 -0.78
CA PRO A 55 31.47 11.50 -0.12
C PRO A 55 30.99 10.58 1.01
N ARG A 56 29.77 10.77 1.53
CA ARG A 56 29.24 10.04 2.68
C ARG A 56 27.97 9.29 2.29
N ASP A 57 27.83 8.08 2.81
CA ASP A 57 26.66 7.24 2.54
C ASP A 57 25.36 7.85 3.06
N SER A 58 25.39 8.58 4.18
CA SER A 58 24.21 9.31 4.69
C SER A 58 23.74 10.40 3.73
N VAL A 59 24.67 11.13 3.11
CA VAL A 59 24.36 12.16 2.09
C VAL A 59 23.82 11.49 0.83
N ARG A 60 24.39 10.34 0.44
CA ARG A 60 23.85 9.53 -0.67
C ARG A 60 22.43 9.05 -0.38
N LEU A 61 22.13 8.63 0.84
CA LEU A 61 20.79 8.21 1.26
C LEU A 61 19.80 9.37 1.13
N GLU A 62 20.16 10.55 1.63
CA GLU A 62 19.33 11.76 1.52
C GLU A 62 19.07 12.13 0.06
N HIS A 63 20.08 12.07 -0.80
CA HIS A 63 19.90 12.29 -2.24
C HIS A 63 18.98 11.24 -2.89
N ARG A 64 19.08 9.96 -2.51
CA ARG A 64 18.18 8.91 -3.02
C ARG A 64 16.75 9.12 -2.57
N GLN A 65 16.55 9.44 -1.29
CA GLN A 65 15.25 9.77 -0.76
C GLN A 65 14.63 10.95 -1.55
N ARG A 66 15.39 12.05 -1.69
CA ARG A 66 14.92 13.23 -2.41
C ARG A 66 14.57 12.90 -3.86
N SER A 67 15.43 12.17 -4.58
CA SER A 67 15.17 11.81 -5.97
C SER A 67 13.91 10.93 -6.08
N THR A 68 13.74 9.95 -5.18
CA THR A 68 12.51 9.13 -5.12
C THR A 68 11.27 10.00 -4.92
N GLU A 69 11.33 10.94 -3.98
CA GLU A 69 10.22 11.85 -3.68
C GLU A 69 9.95 12.82 -4.84
N GLU A 70 10.98 13.27 -5.55
CA GLU A 70 10.88 14.12 -6.73
C GLU A 70 10.20 13.38 -7.90
N ARG A 71 10.57 12.12 -8.18
CA ARG A 71 9.88 11.31 -9.21
C ARG A 71 8.41 11.06 -8.87
N LEU A 72 8.09 10.92 -7.59
CA LEU A 72 6.71 10.79 -7.16
C LEU A 72 5.94 12.12 -7.25
N ALA A 73 6.59 13.25 -6.96
CA ALA A 73 6.04 14.60 -7.16
C ALA A 73 5.77 14.90 -8.64
N GLU A 74 6.67 14.49 -9.54
CA GLU A 74 6.46 14.61 -10.98
C GLU A 74 5.25 13.82 -11.45
N ALA A 75 5.11 12.57 -10.98
CA ALA A 75 3.96 11.74 -11.29
C ALA A 75 2.66 12.36 -10.78
N ASP A 76 2.65 12.90 -9.56
CA ASP A 76 1.51 13.61 -8.97
C ASP A 76 1.13 14.85 -9.77
N MET A 77 2.11 15.69 -10.16
CA MET A 77 1.84 16.87 -10.97
C MET A 77 1.30 16.54 -12.36
N LEU A 78 1.73 15.41 -12.94
CA LEU A 78 1.30 14.97 -14.27
C LEU A 78 -0.02 14.20 -14.25
N ALA A 79 -0.52 13.80 -13.07
CA ALA A 79 -1.78 13.10 -12.93
C ALA A 79 -2.93 13.92 -13.55
N GLY A 80 -3.74 13.26 -14.38
CA GLY A 80 -4.83 13.90 -15.13
C GLY A 80 -4.40 14.78 -16.32
N THR A 81 -3.10 14.93 -16.60
CA THR A 81 -2.61 15.74 -17.74
C THR A 81 -1.80 14.97 -18.77
N SER A 82 -0.88 14.08 -18.36
CA SER A 82 -0.11 13.24 -19.28
C SER A 82 0.15 11.85 -18.70
N ILE A 83 -0.60 10.84 -19.18
CA ILE A 83 -0.41 9.46 -18.74
C ILE A 83 0.97 8.90 -19.09
N VAL A 84 1.51 9.31 -20.24
CA VAL A 84 2.85 8.92 -20.69
C VAL A 84 3.90 9.49 -19.73
N GLY A 85 3.70 10.73 -19.29
CA GLY A 85 4.55 11.40 -18.32
C GLY A 85 4.48 10.74 -16.95
N VAL A 86 3.28 10.46 -16.43
CA VAL A 86 3.07 9.74 -15.16
C VAL A 86 3.76 8.38 -15.20
N ARG A 87 3.57 7.60 -16.27
CA ARG A 87 4.22 6.30 -16.44
C ARG A 87 5.74 6.39 -16.39
N ARG A 88 6.34 7.34 -17.13
CA ARG A 88 7.80 7.54 -17.11
C ARG A 88 8.29 7.95 -15.72
N ALA A 89 7.58 8.85 -15.04
CA ALA A 89 7.93 9.27 -13.69
C ALA A 89 7.86 8.08 -12.71
N LEU A 90 6.83 7.26 -12.78
CA LEU A 90 6.71 6.05 -11.95
C LEU A 90 7.77 4.99 -12.28
N GLU A 91 8.15 4.80 -13.54
CA GLU A 91 9.28 3.92 -13.91
C GLU A 91 10.62 4.40 -13.32
N HIS A 92 10.80 5.71 -13.16
CA HIS A 92 11.97 6.27 -12.48
C HIS A 92 11.86 6.12 -10.97
N PHE A 93 10.68 6.35 -10.39
CA PHE A 93 10.39 6.11 -8.98
C PHE A 93 10.72 4.66 -8.59
N GLU A 94 10.27 3.67 -9.36
CA GLU A 94 10.54 2.24 -9.09
C GLU A 94 12.04 1.91 -9.06
N LYS A 95 12.83 2.56 -9.91
CA LYS A 95 14.29 2.37 -9.93
C LYS A 95 14.97 3.03 -8.73
N GLU A 96 14.54 4.25 -8.39
CA GLU A 96 15.13 5.02 -7.30
C GLU A 96 14.76 4.43 -5.94
N ILE A 97 13.52 3.96 -5.76
CA ILE A 97 13.07 3.39 -4.50
C ILE A 97 13.88 2.14 -4.13
N VAL A 98 14.15 1.22 -5.07
CA VAL A 98 15.00 0.04 -4.81
C VAL A 98 16.39 0.45 -4.33
N GLN A 99 16.98 1.47 -4.95
CA GLN A 99 18.30 1.98 -4.56
C GLN A 99 18.27 2.69 -3.22
N PHE A 100 17.17 3.38 -2.90
CA PHE A 100 16.94 4.00 -1.60
C PHE A 100 16.86 2.96 -0.47
N TYR A 101 16.04 1.91 -0.62
CA TYR A 101 15.96 0.79 0.33
C TYR A 101 17.33 0.14 0.56
N ALA A 102 18.03 -0.22 -0.53
CA ALA A 102 19.34 -0.87 -0.45
C ALA A 102 20.41 0.02 0.20
N GLN A 103 20.33 1.35 0.05
CA GLN A 103 21.22 2.29 0.73
C GLN A 103 20.86 2.46 2.22
N ALA A 104 19.56 2.47 2.54
CA ALA A 104 19.08 2.57 3.92
C ALA A 104 19.50 1.37 4.75
N GLU A 105 19.34 0.16 4.19
CA GLU A 105 19.76 -1.09 4.82
C GLU A 105 21.27 -1.10 5.12
N ARG A 106 22.11 -0.67 4.17
CA ARG A 106 23.58 -0.61 4.34
C ARG A 106 24.02 0.35 5.43
N LEU A 107 23.28 1.43 5.68
CA LEU A 107 23.57 2.40 6.74
C LEU A 107 23.12 1.93 8.13
N GLY A 108 22.30 0.90 8.19
CA GLY A 108 21.88 0.24 9.43
C GLY A 108 20.44 0.52 9.84
N ILE A 109 20.10 -0.02 11.01
CA ILE A 109 18.72 -0.18 11.49
C ILE A 109 17.94 1.14 11.53
N SER A 110 18.53 2.22 12.04
CA SER A 110 17.81 3.51 12.18
C SER A 110 17.43 4.12 10.83
N SER A 111 18.30 4.02 9.81
CA SER A 111 17.99 4.55 8.48
C SER A 111 16.96 3.68 7.77
N HIS A 112 17.06 2.35 7.96
CA HIS A 112 16.10 1.40 7.42
C HIS A 112 14.69 1.61 8.04
N ASP A 113 14.60 1.85 9.34
CA ASP A 113 13.32 2.13 10.03
C ASP A 113 12.62 3.38 9.47
N GLN A 114 13.31 4.52 9.42
CA GLN A 114 12.75 5.77 8.88
C GLN A 114 12.29 5.62 7.44
N MET A 115 13.06 4.88 6.64
CA MET A 115 12.71 4.57 5.27
C MET A 115 11.40 3.76 5.27
N LEU A 116 11.32 2.64 6.00
CA LEU A 116 10.15 1.76 6.02
C LEU A 116 8.85 2.49 6.39
N GLU A 117 8.90 3.47 7.31
CA GLU A 117 7.74 4.29 7.66
C GLU A 117 7.23 5.17 6.52
N ARG A 118 8.11 5.66 5.63
CA ARG A 118 7.74 6.56 4.52
C ARG A 118 6.91 5.87 3.45
N ALA A 119 7.00 4.55 3.31
CA ALA A 119 6.30 3.82 2.25
C ALA A 119 4.77 4.05 2.28
N ASN A 120 4.16 4.22 3.47
CA ASN A 120 2.75 4.58 3.58
C ASN A 120 2.43 5.94 2.96
N GLY A 121 3.32 6.91 3.15
CA GLY A 121 3.15 8.22 2.54
C GLY A 121 3.29 8.17 1.03
N TYR A 122 4.20 7.33 0.50
CA TYR A 122 4.31 7.10 -0.94
C TYR A 122 3.06 6.42 -1.50
N LEU A 123 2.52 5.40 -0.82
CA LEU A 123 1.25 4.76 -1.19
C LEU A 123 0.10 5.76 -1.18
N SER A 124 0.03 6.67 -0.21
CA SER A 124 -1.00 7.71 -0.17
C SER A 124 -0.91 8.68 -1.36
N VAL A 125 0.28 8.97 -1.88
CA VAL A 125 0.42 9.78 -3.10
C VAL A 125 -0.01 8.97 -4.32
N LEU A 126 0.41 7.71 -4.42
CA LEU A 126 -0.04 6.82 -5.49
C LEU A 126 -1.57 6.61 -5.46
N ASP A 127 -2.19 6.60 -4.29
CA ASP A 127 -3.65 6.59 -4.14
C ASP A 127 -4.27 7.83 -4.79
N GLY A 128 -3.71 9.01 -4.53
CA GLY A 128 -4.12 10.25 -5.20
C GLY A 128 -3.93 10.21 -6.71
N ILE A 129 -2.78 9.74 -7.20
CA ILE A 129 -2.52 9.61 -8.65
C ILE A 129 -3.52 8.64 -9.29
N SER A 130 -3.79 7.50 -8.64
CA SER A 130 -4.78 6.51 -9.08
C SER A 130 -6.17 7.15 -9.19
N GLU A 131 -6.61 7.90 -8.20
CA GLU A 131 -7.93 8.57 -8.20
C GLU A 131 -8.12 9.59 -9.34
N HIS A 132 -7.04 10.24 -9.79
CA HIS A 132 -7.09 11.23 -10.88
C HIS A 132 -6.81 10.61 -12.25
N THR A 133 -6.53 9.31 -12.32
CA THR A 133 -6.22 8.61 -13.56
C THR A 133 -7.48 7.94 -14.12
N PRO A 134 -7.77 8.04 -15.43
CA PRO A 134 -8.89 7.34 -16.04
C PRO A 134 -8.79 5.82 -15.84
N PRO A 135 -9.91 5.10 -15.66
CA PRO A 135 -9.90 3.69 -15.33
C PRO A 135 -9.05 2.81 -16.26
N GLU A 136 -9.20 3.03 -17.55
CA GLU A 136 -8.51 2.31 -18.62
C GLU A 136 -6.98 2.47 -18.60
N GLU A 137 -6.45 3.42 -17.83
CA GLU A 137 -5.03 3.70 -17.72
C GLU A 137 -4.44 3.40 -16.34
N LYS A 138 -5.24 2.98 -15.34
CA LYS A 138 -4.78 2.80 -13.95
C LYS A 138 -3.88 1.59 -13.73
N GLU A 139 -3.91 0.59 -14.61
CA GLU A 139 -3.23 -0.70 -14.42
C GLU A 139 -1.76 -0.53 -14.00
N PHE A 140 -1.01 0.39 -14.62
CA PHE A 140 0.40 0.55 -14.27
C PHE A 140 0.60 1.20 -12.89
N ILE A 141 -0.33 2.06 -12.44
CA ILE A 141 -0.28 2.66 -11.10
C ILE A 141 -0.53 1.58 -10.05
N GLU A 142 -1.52 0.72 -10.28
CA GLU A 142 -1.79 -0.45 -9.44
C GLU A 142 -0.53 -1.33 -9.35
N LEU A 143 0.10 -1.63 -10.49
CA LEU A 143 1.35 -2.40 -10.52
C LEU A 143 2.48 -1.73 -9.73
N THR A 144 2.65 -0.41 -9.84
CA THR A 144 3.64 0.34 -9.06
C THR A 144 3.36 0.31 -7.56
N LYS A 145 2.09 0.38 -7.13
CA LYS A 145 1.72 0.22 -5.70
C LYS A 145 2.06 -1.17 -5.19
N ILE A 146 1.68 -2.21 -5.93
CA ILE A 146 2.01 -3.60 -5.56
C ILE A 146 3.53 -3.80 -5.52
N PHE A 147 4.27 -3.24 -6.47
CA PHE A 147 5.74 -3.26 -6.48
C PHE A 147 6.33 -2.60 -5.22
N LEU A 148 5.82 -1.43 -4.83
CA LEU A 148 6.26 -0.74 -3.61
C LEU A 148 5.96 -1.56 -2.35
N ILE A 149 4.77 -2.16 -2.26
CA ILE A 149 4.38 -3.04 -1.14
C ILE A 149 5.31 -4.25 -1.06
N ASP A 150 5.53 -4.95 -2.18
CA ASP A 150 6.39 -6.13 -2.23
C ASP A 150 7.85 -5.76 -1.86
N THR A 151 8.35 -4.62 -2.35
CA THR A 151 9.67 -4.08 -1.97
C THR A 151 9.74 -3.81 -0.46
N GLN A 152 8.73 -3.17 0.12
CA GLN A 152 8.68 -2.90 1.55
C GLN A 152 8.63 -4.19 2.37
N ILE A 153 7.84 -5.18 1.94
CA ILE A 153 7.72 -6.48 2.59
C ILE A 153 9.07 -7.20 2.62
N ASP A 154 9.79 -7.22 1.50
CA ASP A 154 11.12 -7.84 1.44
C ASP A 154 12.11 -7.17 2.38
N SER A 155 12.07 -5.84 2.45
CA SER A 155 12.89 -5.08 3.39
C SER A 155 12.48 -5.28 4.85
N LEU A 156 11.18 -5.38 5.15
CA LEU A 156 10.67 -5.73 6.49
C LEU A 156 11.11 -7.13 6.93
N ARG A 157 11.20 -8.10 6.01
CA ARG A 157 11.75 -9.44 6.29
C ARG A 157 13.21 -9.36 6.73
N LEU A 158 14.03 -8.61 6.00
CA LEU A 158 15.44 -8.40 6.34
C LEU A 158 15.56 -7.65 7.67
N PHE A 159 14.71 -6.65 7.88
CA PHE A 159 14.66 -5.88 9.12
C PHE A 159 14.33 -6.76 10.34
N ALA A 160 13.33 -7.64 10.24
CA ALA A 160 12.98 -8.58 11.31
C ALA A 160 14.14 -9.56 11.61
N ARG A 161 14.79 -10.08 10.56
CA ARG A 161 15.95 -10.99 10.68
C ARG A 161 17.16 -10.34 11.36
N SER A 162 17.29 -9.02 11.25
CA SER A 162 18.35 -8.27 11.94
C SER A 162 18.10 -8.08 13.45
N GLY A 163 16.97 -8.58 13.97
CA GLY A 163 16.61 -8.53 15.39
C GLY A 163 15.56 -7.47 15.73
N SER A 164 15.11 -6.66 14.75
CA SER A 164 14.12 -5.60 14.93
C SER A 164 12.67 -6.10 14.88
N VAL A 165 12.38 -7.28 15.46
CA VAL A 165 11.08 -7.96 15.31
C VAL A 165 9.91 -7.11 15.82
N GLU A 166 10.02 -6.58 17.04
CA GLU A 166 9.00 -5.72 17.64
C GLU A 166 8.61 -4.58 16.70
N ARG A 167 9.64 -3.86 16.21
CA ARG A 167 9.47 -2.72 15.31
C ARG A 167 8.88 -3.13 13.95
N THR A 168 9.26 -4.28 13.40
CA THR A 168 8.65 -4.83 12.18
C THR A 168 7.14 -5.02 12.36
N PHE A 169 6.69 -5.56 13.49
CA PHE A 169 5.26 -5.75 13.75
C PHE A 169 4.51 -4.42 13.92
N GLU A 170 5.13 -3.40 14.53
CA GLU A 170 4.54 -2.06 14.62
C GLU A 170 4.30 -1.45 13.23
N ILE A 171 5.31 -1.51 12.35
CA ILE A 171 5.22 -0.97 10.99
C ILE A 171 4.13 -1.71 10.20
N ILE A 172 4.11 -3.05 10.28
CA ILE A 172 3.12 -3.86 9.55
C ILE A 172 1.71 -3.62 10.08
N ALA A 173 1.52 -3.50 11.39
CA ALA A 173 0.22 -3.16 11.96
C ALA A 173 -0.26 -1.79 11.46
N ALA A 174 0.62 -0.79 11.40
CA ALA A 174 0.29 0.52 10.84
C ALA A 174 -0.07 0.44 9.35
N ASN A 175 0.67 -0.34 8.54
CA ASN A 175 0.37 -0.53 7.12
C ASN A 175 -0.99 -1.23 6.92
N ILE A 176 -1.26 -2.28 7.70
CA ILE A 176 -2.53 -3.02 7.68
C ILE A 176 -3.70 -2.08 8.00
N GLU A 177 -3.58 -1.27 9.06
CA GLU A 177 -4.61 -0.31 9.44
C GLU A 177 -4.83 0.73 8.34
N ASN A 178 -3.76 1.31 7.77
CA ASN A 178 -3.86 2.31 6.71
C ASN A 178 -4.53 1.77 5.45
N ARG A 179 -4.19 0.54 5.03
CA ARG A 179 -4.84 -0.10 3.88
C ARG A 179 -6.27 -0.53 4.19
N PHE A 180 -6.57 -0.84 5.44
CA PHE A 180 -7.94 -1.12 5.88
C PHE A 180 -8.82 0.14 5.86
N GLU A 181 -8.29 1.26 6.33
CA GLU A 181 -8.96 2.56 6.23
C GLU A 181 -9.18 2.94 4.76
N ARG A 182 -8.20 2.67 3.88
CA ARG A 182 -8.38 2.85 2.43
C ARG A 182 -9.58 2.06 1.91
N ILE A 183 -9.72 0.77 2.24
CA ILE A 183 -10.89 -0.04 1.84
C ILE A 183 -12.20 0.62 2.26
N LYS A 184 -12.26 1.23 3.44
CA LYS A 184 -13.47 1.92 3.93
C LYS A 184 -13.77 3.16 3.10
N ASP A 185 -12.75 3.93 2.75
CA ASP A 185 -12.88 5.17 2.00
C ASP A 185 -13.36 4.93 0.56
N VAL A 186 -12.91 3.84 -0.08
CA VAL A 186 -13.25 3.52 -1.47
C VAL A 186 -14.30 2.41 -1.63
N ALA A 187 -14.99 2.00 -0.56
CA ALA A 187 -15.89 0.84 -0.60
C ALA A 187 -16.94 0.88 -1.73
N ILE A 188 -17.39 2.08 -2.12
CA ILE A 188 -18.41 2.31 -3.17
C ILE A 188 -17.78 2.49 -4.56
N ASP A 189 -16.49 2.81 -4.61
CA ASP A 189 -15.73 2.99 -5.85
C ASP A 189 -15.25 1.63 -6.35
N GLU A 190 -15.95 1.08 -7.35
CA GLU A 190 -15.69 -0.26 -7.90
C GLU A 190 -14.25 -0.47 -8.38
N GLU A 191 -13.61 0.57 -8.87
CA GLU A 191 -12.27 0.43 -9.40
C GLU A 191 -11.25 0.46 -8.27
N ASN A 192 -11.32 1.49 -7.43
CA ASN A 192 -10.35 1.67 -6.36
C ASN A 192 -10.53 0.63 -5.24
N ASN A 193 -11.72 0.05 -5.05
CA ASN A 193 -11.95 -0.96 -4.02
C ASN A 193 -11.17 -2.26 -4.29
N ASN A 194 -11.07 -2.68 -5.55
CA ASN A 194 -10.40 -3.91 -5.96
C ASN A 194 -8.90 -3.82 -5.69
N GLU A 195 -8.31 -2.69 -6.06
CA GLU A 195 -6.93 -2.34 -5.74
C GLU A 195 -6.71 -2.36 -4.21
N ALA A 196 -7.55 -1.65 -3.44
CA ALA A 196 -7.40 -1.56 -1.98
C ALA A 196 -7.45 -2.94 -1.28
N PHE A 197 -8.31 -3.86 -1.75
CA PHE A 197 -8.34 -5.23 -1.22
C PHE A 197 -7.05 -6.01 -1.48
N LYS A 198 -6.47 -5.89 -2.68
CA LYS A 198 -5.21 -6.58 -3.02
C LYS A 198 -4.06 -6.06 -2.15
N GLU A 199 -3.96 -4.75 -1.98
CA GLU A 199 -2.94 -4.13 -1.12
C GLU A 199 -3.05 -4.59 0.34
N TYR A 200 -4.28 -4.60 0.86
CA TYR A 200 -4.55 -5.06 2.22
C TYR A 200 -4.21 -6.54 2.41
N ASP A 201 -4.62 -7.41 1.47
CA ASP A 201 -4.31 -8.84 1.51
C ASP A 201 -2.79 -9.08 1.55
N ARG A 202 -2.00 -8.36 0.75
CA ARG A 202 -0.53 -8.49 0.73
C ARG A 202 0.09 -8.34 2.12
N TYR A 203 -0.28 -7.30 2.87
CA TYR A 203 0.23 -7.11 4.23
C TYR A 203 -0.31 -8.15 5.22
N ILE A 204 -1.58 -8.55 5.12
CA ILE A 204 -2.14 -9.59 6.00
C ILE A 204 -1.45 -10.93 5.76
N GLN A 205 -1.30 -11.38 4.51
CA GLN A 205 -0.60 -12.63 4.18
C GLN A 205 0.84 -12.60 4.70
N PHE A 206 1.52 -11.48 4.52
CA PHE A 206 2.86 -11.32 5.06
C PHE A 206 2.89 -11.40 6.59
N SER A 207 1.92 -10.78 7.28
CA SER A 207 1.81 -10.86 8.74
C SER A 207 1.60 -12.30 9.24
N ILE A 208 0.84 -13.11 8.50
CA ILE A 208 0.64 -14.53 8.80
C ILE A 208 1.97 -15.29 8.69
N VAL A 209 2.74 -15.06 7.62
CA VAL A 209 4.08 -15.65 7.43
C VAL A 209 5.04 -15.22 8.55
N LEU A 210 5.00 -13.96 8.98
CA LEU A 210 5.82 -13.51 10.12
C LEU A 210 5.42 -14.20 11.41
N LEU A 211 4.14 -14.39 11.67
CA LEU A 211 3.69 -15.13 12.86
C LEU A 211 4.17 -16.57 12.85
N GLU A 212 4.25 -17.24 11.70
CA GLU A 212 4.82 -18.60 11.63
C GLU A 212 6.28 -18.65 12.12
N THR A 213 7.03 -17.56 11.95
CA THR A 213 8.45 -17.47 12.35
C THR A 213 8.64 -16.87 13.74
N TYR A 214 7.79 -15.92 14.14
CA TYR A 214 8.02 -15.04 15.30
C TYR A 214 6.82 -15.02 16.28
N ASP A 215 5.98 -16.06 16.33
CA ASP A 215 4.81 -16.16 17.25
C ASP A 215 5.21 -16.05 18.75
N SER A 216 6.42 -16.49 19.09
CA SER A 216 6.95 -16.47 20.46
C SER A 216 7.51 -15.12 20.88
N GLU A 217 7.77 -14.22 19.93
CA GLU A 217 8.27 -12.89 20.18
C GLU A 217 7.20 -11.98 20.77
N ARG A 218 7.59 -10.78 21.20
CA ARG A 218 6.70 -9.81 21.83
C ARG A 218 6.75 -8.45 21.16
N VAL A 219 5.63 -7.75 21.25
CA VAL A 219 5.50 -6.31 20.97
C VAL A 219 5.00 -5.67 22.26
N GLY A 220 5.87 -4.89 22.91
CA GLY A 220 5.70 -4.46 24.29
C GLY A 220 5.42 -5.63 25.22
N THR A 221 4.25 -5.62 25.86
CA THR A 221 3.83 -6.67 26.80
C THR A 221 3.00 -7.77 26.15
N GLU A 222 2.72 -7.74 24.86
CA GLU A 222 1.86 -8.72 24.18
C GLU A 222 2.69 -9.69 23.34
N ARG A 223 2.19 -10.91 23.11
CA ARG A 223 2.75 -11.78 22.05
C ARG A 223 2.40 -11.19 20.69
N THR A 224 3.26 -11.38 19.70
CA THR A 224 3.07 -10.86 18.33
C THR A 224 1.70 -11.21 17.74
N ARG A 225 1.21 -12.44 17.94
CA ARG A 225 -0.15 -12.85 17.53
C ARG A 225 -1.24 -12.05 18.22
N THR A 226 -1.20 -11.97 19.55
CA THR A 226 -2.20 -11.22 20.33
C THR A 226 -2.20 -9.74 19.96
N TYR A 227 -1.03 -9.18 19.70
CA TYR A 227 -0.88 -7.80 19.21
C TYR A 227 -1.61 -7.61 17.86
N LEU A 228 -1.35 -8.45 16.85
CA LEU A 228 -2.01 -8.34 15.55
C LEU A 228 -3.51 -8.64 15.59
N GLU A 229 -3.94 -9.63 16.39
CA GLU A 229 -5.36 -9.94 16.61
C GLU A 229 -6.10 -8.75 17.23
N ARG A 230 -5.46 -8.00 18.13
CA ARG A 230 -6.04 -6.80 18.72
C ARG A 230 -6.20 -5.69 17.69
N ILE A 231 -5.17 -5.42 16.87
CA ILE A 231 -5.21 -4.40 15.81
C ILE A 231 -6.32 -4.72 14.81
N THR A 232 -6.30 -5.94 14.26
CA THR A 232 -7.27 -6.38 13.23
C THR A 232 -8.60 -6.86 13.80
N GLY A 233 -8.82 -6.76 15.11
CA GLY A 233 -9.96 -7.35 15.82
C GLY A 233 -11.32 -6.82 15.38
N SER A 234 -11.35 -5.62 14.77
CA SER A 234 -12.56 -5.02 14.23
C SER A 234 -12.76 -5.27 12.72
N HIS A 235 -11.71 -5.68 12.00
CA HIS A 235 -11.69 -5.68 10.54
C HIS A 235 -12.70 -6.64 9.96
N GLU A 236 -12.79 -7.87 10.49
CA GLU A 236 -13.77 -8.86 10.02
C GLU A 236 -15.21 -8.35 10.13
N ARG A 237 -15.53 -7.67 11.23
CA ARG A 237 -16.86 -7.10 11.46
C ARG A 237 -17.14 -5.97 10.48
N VAL A 238 -16.21 -5.05 10.30
CA VAL A 238 -16.37 -3.94 9.35
C VAL A 238 -16.44 -4.45 7.91
N LEU A 239 -15.64 -5.45 7.53
CA LEU A 239 -15.75 -6.10 6.23
C LEU A 239 -17.15 -6.68 6.02
N THR A 240 -17.67 -7.43 6.99
CA THR A 240 -18.95 -8.12 6.87
C THR A 240 -20.16 -7.18 6.95
N ASP A 241 -20.18 -6.29 7.95
CA ASP A 241 -21.36 -5.50 8.28
C ASP A 241 -21.40 -4.17 7.53
N PHE A 242 -20.24 -3.65 7.10
CA PHE A 242 -20.12 -2.34 6.46
C PHE A 242 -19.65 -2.44 5.00
N ILE A 243 -18.62 -3.22 4.69
CA ILE A 243 -18.06 -3.23 3.33
C ILE A 243 -18.87 -4.11 2.37
N LEU A 244 -19.21 -5.34 2.77
CA LEU A 244 -19.93 -6.29 1.91
C LEU A 244 -21.21 -5.74 1.27
N PRO A 245 -22.08 -4.96 1.97
CA PRO A 245 -23.28 -4.40 1.36
C PRO A 245 -23.02 -3.28 0.33
N ARG A 246 -21.77 -2.78 0.21
CA ARG A 246 -21.41 -1.61 -0.61
C ARG A 246 -20.57 -1.95 -1.83
N ILE A 247 -19.93 -3.11 -1.85
CA ILE A 247 -19.05 -3.52 -2.96
C ILE A 247 -19.87 -4.06 -4.13
N THR A 248 -19.31 -3.95 -5.34
CA THR A 248 -19.89 -4.52 -6.56
C THR A 248 -19.57 -6.02 -6.67
N HIS A 249 -20.21 -6.68 -7.64
CA HIS A 249 -20.00 -8.10 -7.89
C HIS A 249 -18.57 -8.44 -8.35
N THR A 250 -17.89 -7.51 -9.02
CA THR A 250 -16.50 -7.70 -9.50
C THR A 250 -15.51 -7.73 -8.34
N ALA A 251 -15.83 -7.06 -7.23
CA ALA A 251 -14.99 -6.98 -6.04
C ALA A 251 -15.20 -8.12 -5.03
N ILE A 252 -16.21 -8.98 -5.23
CA ILE A 252 -16.53 -10.08 -4.29
C ILE A 252 -15.34 -11.02 -4.09
N ASP A 253 -14.65 -11.40 -5.17
CA ASP A 253 -13.56 -12.37 -5.08
C ASP A 253 -12.39 -11.79 -4.26
N ASN A 254 -12.01 -10.52 -4.48
CA ASN A 254 -10.96 -9.84 -3.71
C ASN A 254 -11.39 -9.58 -2.26
N TYR A 255 -12.66 -9.22 -2.03
CA TYR A 255 -13.24 -9.09 -0.70
C TYR A 255 -13.17 -10.42 0.08
N GLU A 256 -13.55 -11.54 -0.56
CA GLU A 256 -13.53 -12.86 0.08
C GLU A 256 -12.11 -13.26 0.47
N ILE A 257 -11.12 -13.00 -0.39
CA ILE A 257 -9.70 -13.20 -0.09
C ILE A 257 -9.30 -12.39 1.15
N ALA A 258 -9.57 -11.08 1.17
CA ALA A 258 -9.22 -10.21 2.29
C ALA A 258 -9.90 -10.63 3.61
N LEU A 259 -11.19 -11.00 3.55
CA LEU A 259 -11.95 -11.48 4.70
C LEU A 259 -11.35 -12.78 5.26
N ASN A 260 -11.05 -13.73 4.37
CA ASN A 260 -10.47 -15.01 4.75
C ASN A 260 -9.04 -14.88 5.27
N ALA A 261 -8.28 -13.89 4.80
CA ALA A 261 -6.96 -13.56 5.34
C ALA A 261 -7.05 -13.10 6.81
N VAL A 262 -7.99 -12.20 7.14
CA VAL A 262 -8.25 -11.77 8.53
C VAL A 262 -8.71 -12.94 9.40
N ARG A 263 -9.63 -13.76 8.89
CA ARG A 263 -10.12 -14.95 9.60
C ARG A 263 -8.98 -15.92 9.89
N LYS A 264 -8.11 -16.18 8.92
CA LYS A 264 -6.92 -17.04 9.09
C LYS A 264 -5.97 -16.48 10.14
N LEU A 265 -5.74 -15.16 10.14
CA LEU A 265 -4.93 -14.49 11.16
C LEU A 265 -5.47 -14.75 12.58
N HIS A 266 -6.79 -14.77 12.75
CA HIS A 266 -7.49 -15.04 14.02
C HIS A 266 -7.74 -16.54 14.28
N GLY A 267 -7.18 -17.45 13.47
CA GLY A 267 -7.39 -18.90 13.61
C GLY A 267 -8.81 -19.38 13.33
N ARG A 268 -9.59 -18.62 12.56
CA ARG A 268 -10.97 -18.95 12.15
C ARG A 268 -10.99 -19.63 10.78
N ILE A 269 -12.01 -20.45 10.54
CA ILE A 269 -12.19 -21.21 9.29
C ILE A 269 -12.58 -20.23 8.16
N PRO A 270 -12.00 -20.35 6.95
CA PRO A 270 -12.44 -19.58 5.78
C PRO A 270 -13.93 -19.75 5.47
N ILE A 271 -14.56 -18.72 4.92
CA ILE A 271 -15.95 -18.77 4.46
C ILE A 271 -16.02 -18.43 2.97
N VAL A 272 -17.06 -18.91 2.32
CA VAL A 272 -17.39 -18.56 0.94
C VAL A 272 -18.54 -17.57 0.97
N VAL A 273 -18.39 -16.44 0.29
CA VAL A 273 -19.39 -15.38 0.22
C VAL A 273 -20.36 -15.72 -0.91
N PRO A 274 -21.66 -15.92 -0.63
CA PRO A 274 -22.59 -16.26 -1.69
C PRO A 274 -22.74 -15.09 -2.67
N ARG A 275 -22.50 -15.33 -3.97
CA ARG A 275 -22.54 -14.28 -5.02
C ARG A 275 -23.91 -13.61 -5.19
N ASN A 276 -24.97 -14.26 -4.73
CA ASN A 276 -26.34 -13.75 -4.75
C ASN A 276 -26.65 -12.73 -3.64
N PHE A 277 -25.70 -12.42 -2.74
CA PHE A 277 -25.89 -11.42 -1.68
C PHE A 277 -25.63 -9.98 -2.12
N VAL A 278 -24.94 -9.74 -3.24
CA VAL A 278 -24.70 -8.39 -3.73
C VAL A 278 -25.97 -7.89 -4.40
N SER A 279 -26.67 -6.99 -3.72
CA SER A 279 -27.89 -6.37 -4.20
C SER A 279 -27.64 -5.74 -5.56
N HIS A 280 -28.54 -5.99 -6.52
CA HIS A 280 -28.69 -5.16 -7.70
C HIS A 280 -29.14 -3.76 -7.25
N THR A 281 -28.23 -2.96 -6.71
CA THR A 281 -28.36 -1.51 -6.80
C THR A 281 -28.23 -1.19 -8.28
N GLU A 282 -29.35 -1.29 -8.99
CA GLU A 282 -29.50 -0.72 -10.33
C GLU A 282 -28.97 0.72 -10.23
N SER A 283 -27.84 0.99 -10.86
CA SER A 283 -27.28 2.34 -10.91
C SER A 283 -28.35 3.25 -11.50
N PRO A 284 -28.87 4.25 -10.77
CA PRO A 284 -29.91 5.12 -11.29
C PRO A 284 -29.41 6.09 -12.38
N PHE A 285 -28.18 5.93 -12.86
CA PHE A 285 -27.49 6.82 -13.81
C PHE A 285 -26.96 6.10 -15.05
N SER A 286 -27.67 5.10 -15.57
CA SER A 286 -27.42 4.61 -16.94
C SER A 286 -28.14 5.50 -17.95
N ASP A 287 -27.62 6.71 -18.17
CA ASP A 287 -27.99 7.50 -19.34
C ASP A 287 -27.39 6.84 -20.59
N ASP A 288 -28.29 6.24 -21.34
CA ASP A 288 -28.08 5.52 -22.60
C ASP A 288 -27.60 6.51 -23.68
N ASN A 289 -26.29 6.69 -23.81
CA ASN A 289 -25.70 7.44 -24.92
C ASN A 289 -24.41 6.76 -25.42
N THR A 290 -24.57 5.56 -25.96
CA THR A 290 -23.49 4.83 -26.63
C THR A 290 -23.29 5.40 -28.05
N SER A 291 -22.44 6.42 -28.18
CA SER A 291 -21.82 6.75 -29.45
C SER A 291 -20.74 5.71 -29.75
N SER A 292 -20.90 4.99 -30.86
CA SER A 292 -19.93 4.05 -31.42
C SER A 292 -18.57 4.71 -31.65
N ILE A 293 -17.60 4.44 -30.76
CA ILE A 293 -16.19 4.75 -30.99
C ILE A 293 -15.51 3.47 -31.50
N ASP A 294 -14.96 3.60 -32.70
CA ASP A 294 -14.26 2.56 -33.45
C ASP A 294 -12.87 2.34 -32.80
N ASN A 295 -12.73 1.26 -32.04
CA ASN A 295 -11.49 0.87 -31.37
C ASN A 295 -10.52 0.25 -32.38
N ASN A 296 -9.76 1.11 -33.06
CA ASN A 296 -8.64 0.69 -33.87
C ASN A 296 -7.46 0.27 -32.98
N ASP A 297 -7.22 -1.03 -33.02
CA ASP A 297 -6.10 -1.83 -32.51
C ASP A 297 -4.76 -1.06 -32.42
N LYS A 298 -4.44 -0.57 -31.22
CA LYS A 298 -3.09 -0.13 -30.84
C LYS A 298 -2.46 -1.23 -30.00
N SER A 299 -1.76 -2.14 -30.67
CA SER A 299 -0.84 -3.07 -30.01
C SER A 299 0.26 -2.29 -29.30
N PHE A 300 0.28 -2.37 -27.97
CA PHE A 300 1.35 -1.79 -27.16
C PHE A 300 2.63 -2.61 -27.35
N PRO A 301 3.81 -1.96 -27.44
CA PRO A 301 5.08 -2.68 -27.44
C PRO A 301 5.28 -3.38 -26.08
N PRO A 302 5.89 -4.58 -26.05
CA PRO A 302 6.18 -5.29 -24.82
C PRO A 302 7.12 -4.44 -23.93
N LEU A 303 6.87 -4.46 -22.63
CA LEU A 303 7.73 -3.81 -21.64
C LEU A 303 9.17 -4.34 -21.74
N PRO A 304 10.19 -3.48 -21.57
CA PRO A 304 11.58 -3.91 -21.56
C PRO A 304 11.84 -4.86 -20.39
N LEU A 305 12.53 -5.98 -20.67
CA LEU A 305 12.95 -6.91 -19.64
C LEU A 305 13.90 -6.22 -18.65
N PRO A 306 13.84 -6.57 -17.35
CA PRO A 306 14.77 -6.05 -16.36
C PRO A 306 16.22 -6.38 -16.75
N PRO A 307 17.19 -5.49 -16.43
CA PRO A 307 18.59 -5.74 -16.72
C PRO A 307 19.07 -7.00 -15.99
N ALA A 308 19.85 -7.83 -16.69
CA ALA A 308 20.48 -8.99 -16.08
C ALA A 308 21.36 -8.56 -14.89
N PRO A 309 21.38 -9.33 -13.79
CA PRO A 309 22.27 -9.05 -12.68
C PRO A 309 23.72 -8.99 -13.16
N PRO A 310 24.56 -8.11 -12.59
CA PRO A 310 25.96 -8.01 -12.99
C PRO A 310 26.64 -9.36 -12.78
N ALA A 311 27.39 -9.81 -13.80
CA ALA A 311 28.20 -11.01 -13.69
C ALA A 311 29.13 -10.87 -12.49
N SER A 312 29.05 -11.82 -11.57
CA SER A 312 30.01 -11.96 -10.48
C SER A 312 31.40 -12.10 -11.09
N PHE A 313 32.26 -11.10 -10.84
CA PHE A 313 33.68 -11.21 -11.13
C PHE A 313 34.26 -12.24 -10.14
N GLU A 314 34.60 -13.42 -10.64
CA GLU A 314 35.56 -14.34 -10.01
C GLU A 314 37.00 -13.88 -10.28
#